data_AF-A0A147K854-F1
#
_entry.id   AF-A0A147K854-F1
#
_cell.length_a   1.000
_cell.length_b   1.000
_cell.length_c   1.000
_cell.angle_alpha   90.00
_cell.angle_beta   90.00
_cell.angle_gamma   90.00
#
_symmetry.space_group_name_H-M   'P 1'
#
loop_
_entity.id
_entity.type
_entity.pdbx_description
1 polymer ?
#
loop_
_entity_poly.entity_id
_entity_poly.type
_entity_poly.pdbx_seq_one_letter_code
_entity_poly.pdbx_strand_id
1 'polypeptide(L)'
;MELYTHNDLDGISCGILAKLAYGKKVNVSYLSIGAFHHKLSKVFETKEAANIFVTDLSVQGEEIDHINQLIDEGGSFTLIDHHQSAFELNEYDWATVTVESSNGIKECATSLYYRYLINEGTLKESTILNEYVEHVRQYDVWDWEKNNNVIAKQLNDLLTLMSFEEYESRIRSKIESDEEFTFDQFESNLLSIEEERMNRYISRKKRSVFQVEFQNHLVGIVYADSYISELGNTLGKLYSHLDYIAILNLGNKRLSLRTIHDHIDVSKVASTLHGGGHQKASGATLTEEAFEAMVIAAYKAEPLHMDATDNQFNVKENKDGVLYVNSEGKRIWVYYRDGSWYINENLHHTLDHDFSSFGEAERYIKKTYLAGLAKDRSFVSYLLEKLHQA
;
A
#
# COMPACT_ATOMS: atom_id res chain seq x y z
N MET A 1 -9.76 31.83 7.95
CA MET A 1 -8.69 30.86 8.25
C MET A 1 -8.62 29.93 7.07
N GLU A 2 -7.43 29.68 6.56
CA GLU A 2 -7.21 28.76 5.44
C GLU A 2 -6.66 27.45 5.99
N LEU A 3 -7.21 26.33 5.54
CA LEU A 3 -6.65 24.99 5.77
C LEU A 3 -6.22 24.42 4.41
N TYR A 4 -4.95 24.06 4.30
CA TYR A 4 -4.41 23.33 3.16
C TYR A 4 -4.11 21.91 3.60
N THR A 5 -4.68 20.93 2.89
CA THR A 5 -4.56 19.52 3.26
C THR A 5 -4.46 18.63 2.04
N HIS A 6 -3.93 17.41 2.19
CA HIS A 6 -3.82 16.48 1.07
C HIS A 6 -5.21 16.09 0.52
N ASN A 7 -5.23 15.42 -0.63
CA ASN A 7 -6.45 15.09 -1.36
C ASN A 7 -6.80 13.59 -1.37
N ASP A 8 -6.25 12.82 -0.43
CA ASP A 8 -6.64 11.44 -0.13
C ASP A 8 -7.57 11.39 1.10
N LEU A 9 -7.82 10.19 1.63
CA LEU A 9 -8.70 10.01 2.77
C LEU A 9 -8.20 10.75 4.02
N ASP A 10 -6.90 10.76 4.30
CA ASP A 10 -6.36 11.38 5.51
C ASP A 10 -6.47 12.91 5.41
N GLY A 11 -6.04 13.48 4.28
CA GLY A 11 -6.17 14.90 4.04
C GLY A 11 -7.63 15.40 3.99
N ILE A 12 -8.53 14.66 3.34
CA ILE A 12 -9.96 15.03 3.25
C ILE A 12 -10.63 14.98 4.62
N SER A 13 -10.26 14.00 5.44
CA SER A 13 -10.77 13.86 6.79
C SER A 13 -10.34 15.01 7.70
N CYS A 14 -9.13 15.55 7.53
CA CYS A 14 -8.73 16.80 8.18
C CYS A 14 -9.66 17.97 7.79
N GLY A 15 -10.03 18.07 6.52
CA GLY A 15 -11.00 19.06 6.03
C GLY A 15 -12.39 18.93 6.66
N ILE A 16 -12.88 17.69 6.79
CA ILE A 16 -14.15 17.38 7.48
C ILE A 16 -14.09 17.84 8.94
N LEU A 17 -13.03 17.49 9.67
CA LEU A 17 -12.84 17.88 11.07
C LEU A 17 -12.79 19.40 11.23
N ALA A 18 -12.08 20.11 10.34
CA ALA A 18 -12.03 21.56 10.36
C ALA A 18 -13.41 22.20 10.15
N LYS A 19 -14.21 21.66 9.24
CA LYS A 19 -15.57 22.16 8.98
C LYS A 19 -16.52 21.88 10.13
N LEU A 20 -16.36 20.76 10.84
CA LEU A 20 -17.08 20.48 12.08
C LEU A 20 -16.69 21.45 13.20
N ALA A 21 -15.40 21.75 13.35
CA ALA A 21 -14.90 22.65 14.40
C ALA A 21 -15.21 24.13 14.14
N TYR A 22 -15.05 24.60 12.89
CA TYR A 22 -15.05 26.03 12.56
C TYR A 22 -16.21 26.46 11.65
N GLY A 23 -16.96 25.52 11.07
CA GLY A 23 -18.06 25.79 10.17
C GLY A 23 -17.63 26.66 8.98
N LYS A 24 -18.35 27.76 8.74
CA LYS A 24 -18.06 28.70 7.64
C LYS A 24 -16.83 29.59 7.85
N LYS A 25 -16.14 29.49 9.00
CA LYS A 25 -14.96 30.33 9.32
C LYS A 25 -13.66 29.79 8.74
N VAL A 26 -13.66 28.54 8.28
CA VAL A 26 -12.54 27.89 7.61
C VAL A 26 -12.82 27.74 6.11
N ASN A 27 -11.82 28.03 5.30
CA ASN A 27 -11.78 27.69 3.90
C ASN A 27 -10.78 26.54 3.71
N VAL A 28 -11.23 25.42 3.14
CA VAL A 28 -10.42 24.20 3.01
C VAL A 28 -10.04 24.01 1.55
N SER A 29 -8.75 23.79 1.29
CA SER A 29 -8.25 23.41 -0.04
C SER A 29 -7.59 22.03 0.03
N TYR A 30 -8.14 21.07 -0.72
CA TYR A 30 -7.57 19.74 -0.93
C TYR A 30 -6.58 19.78 -2.09
N LEU A 31 -5.30 19.53 -1.82
CA LEU A 31 -4.20 19.79 -2.75
C LEU A 31 -3.30 18.57 -2.87
N SER A 32 -2.84 18.27 -4.09
CA SER A 32 -1.67 17.41 -4.26
C SER A 32 -0.41 18.16 -3.84
N ILE A 33 0.67 17.43 -3.51
CA ILE A 33 1.97 18.01 -3.09
C ILE A 33 2.42 19.16 -4.02
N GLY A 34 2.41 18.95 -5.34
CA GLY A 34 2.82 19.98 -6.30
C GLY A 34 1.89 21.20 -6.32
N ALA A 35 0.58 20.99 -6.18
CA ALA A 35 -0.39 22.09 -6.12
C ALA A 35 -0.28 22.87 -4.81
N PHE A 36 0.08 22.20 -3.71
CA PHE A 36 0.30 22.81 -2.41
C PHE A 36 1.43 23.83 -2.45
N HIS A 37 2.63 23.45 -2.91
CA HIS A 37 3.78 24.37 -2.99
C HIS A 37 3.48 25.60 -3.86
N HIS A 38 2.79 25.42 -4.99
CA HIS A 38 2.36 26.53 -5.84
C HIS A 38 1.35 27.45 -5.13
N LYS A 39 0.37 26.88 -4.42
CA LYS A 39 -0.62 27.65 -3.66
C LYS A 39 0.05 28.43 -2.54
N LEU A 40 0.95 27.80 -1.79
CA LEU A 40 1.66 28.40 -0.67
C LEU A 40 2.55 29.56 -1.13
N SER A 41 3.32 29.36 -2.21
CA SER A 41 4.12 30.43 -2.83
C SER A 41 3.28 31.65 -3.18
N LYS A 42 2.12 31.43 -3.83
CA LYS A 42 1.20 32.52 -4.18
C LYS A 42 0.67 33.25 -2.93
N VAL A 43 0.37 32.54 -1.84
CA VAL A 43 -0.11 33.15 -0.60
C VAL A 43 0.94 34.08 0.00
N PHE A 44 2.21 33.68 -0.01
CA PHE A 44 3.31 34.54 0.47
C PHE A 44 3.53 35.75 -0.42
N GLU A 45 3.41 35.60 -1.74
CA GLU A 45 3.52 36.73 -2.69
C GLU A 45 2.38 37.76 -2.53
N THR A 46 1.14 37.29 -2.39
CA THR A 46 -0.04 38.18 -2.37
C THR A 46 -0.41 38.65 -0.98
N LYS A 47 0.11 38.00 0.07
CA LYS A 47 -0.31 38.17 1.48
C LYS A 47 -1.83 38.03 1.66
N GLU A 48 -2.46 37.15 0.87
CA GLU A 48 -3.92 36.99 0.84
C GLU A 48 -4.49 36.29 2.09
N ALA A 49 -3.65 35.59 2.86
CA ALA A 49 -4.03 34.90 4.08
C ALA A 49 -2.98 35.11 5.17
N ALA A 50 -3.45 35.41 6.38
CA ALA A 50 -2.59 35.61 7.56
C ALA A 50 -2.72 34.48 8.60
N ASN A 51 -3.72 33.60 8.49
CA ASN A 51 -3.95 32.49 9.42
C ASN A 51 -4.10 31.19 8.62
N ILE A 52 -3.04 30.38 8.62
CA ILE A 52 -2.88 29.20 7.75
C ILE A 52 -2.67 27.96 8.60
N PHE A 53 -3.46 26.93 8.34
CA PHE A 53 -3.23 25.56 8.79
C PHE A 53 -2.79 24.70 7.61
N VAL A 54 -1.84 23.81 7.87
CA VAL A 54 -1.40 22.78 6.94
C VAL A 54 -1.51 21.43 7.63
N THR A 55 -2.20 20.48 7.01
CA THR A 55 -2.29 19.09 7.49
C THR A 55 -1.92 18.12 6.38
N ASP A 56 -1.29 17.00 6.71
CA ASP A 56 -0.96 15.93 5.75
C ASP A 56 -0.11 16.37 4.54
N LEU A 57 0.56 17.51 4.69
CA LEU A 57 1.39 18.16 3.68
C LEU A 57 2.58 18.77 4.41
N SER A 58 3.72 18.78 3.73
CA SER A 58 4.98 19.25 4.29
C SER A 58 5.57 20.39 3.48
N VAL A 59 6.35 21.24 4.15
CA VAL A 59 7.03 22.41 3.58
C VAL A 59 8.53 22.20 3.56
N GLN A 60 9.23 22.90 2.67
CA GLN A 60 10.67 22.72 2.51
C GLN A 60 11.37 23.98 1.97
N GLY A 61 12.68 24.08 2.24
CA GLY A 61 13.54 25.11 1.68
C GLY A 61 13.05 26.53 1.99
N GLU A 62 12.97 27.38 0.97
CA GLU A 62 12.61 28.81 1.10
C GLU A 62 11.20 29.03 1.68
N GLU A 63 10.32 28.02 1.69
CA GLU A 63 8.99 28.12 2.30
C GLU A 63 9.08 28.38 3.81
N ILE A 64 10.08 27.79 4.48
CA ILE A 64 10.32 27.94 5.92
C ILE A 64 10.62 29.41 6.27
N ASP A 65 11.46 30.07 5.47
CA ASP A 65 11.83 31.47 5.68
C ASP A 65 10.60 32.39 5.51
N HIS A 66 9.77 32.14 4.51
CA HIS A 66 8.53 32.88 4.30
C HIS A 66 7.51 32.66 5.43
N ILE A 67 7.42 31.45 5.98
CA ILE A 67 6.55 31.15 7.14
C ILE A 67 7.00 31.96 8.36
N ASN A 68 8.31 31.95 8.65
CA ASN A 68 8.86 32.71 9.77
C ASN A 68 8.59 34.22 9.61
N GLN A 69 8.79 34.76 8.40
CA GLN A 69 8.44 36.14 8.10
C GLN A 69 6.95 36.44 8.31
N LEU A 70 6.06 35.55 7.87
CA LEU A 70 4.61 35.71 8.06
C LEU A 70 4.24 35.78 9.55
N ILE A 71 4.88 34.97 10.39
CA ILE A 71 4.68 34.97 11.84
C ILE A 71 5.22 36.26 12.46
N ASP A 72 6.42 36.71 12.06
CA ASP A 72 7.02 37.97 12.53
C ASP A 72 6.16 39.20 12.17
N GLU A 73 5.44 39.14 11.05
CA GLU A 73 4.48 40.16 10.62
C GLU A 73 3.12 40.08 11.35
N GLY A 74 2.95 39.14 12.29
CA GLY A 74 1.75 38.97 13.11
C GLY A 74 0.72 37.98 12.55
N GLY A 75 1.10 37.19 11.55
CA GLY A 75 0.31 36.05 11.07
C GLY A 75 0.41 34.84 11.99
N SER A 76 -0.33 33.78 11.66
CA SER A 76 -0.26 32.47 12.30
C SER A 76 -0.13 31.36 11.27
N PHE A 77 0.73 30.40 11.57
CA PHE A 77 0.94 29.20 10.79
C PHE A 77 0.96 28.00 11.73
N THR A 78 0.28 26.92 11.36
CA THR A 78 0.32 25.66 12.10
C THR A 78 0.40 24.51 11.11
N LEU A 79 1.42 23.67 11.25
CA LEU A 79 1.62 22.46 10.46
C LEU A 79 1.47 21.24 11.36
N ILE A 80 0.60 20.31 10.97
CA ILE A 80 0.42 19.02 11.64
C ILE A 80 0.60 17.92 10.60
N ASP A 81 1.63 17.11 10.79
CA ASP A 81 2.02 16.10 9.80
C ASP A 81 2.48 14.79 10.48
N HIS A 82 2.58 13.72 9.72
CA HIS A 82 3.00 12.40 10.18
C HIS A 82 4.12 11.79 9.30
N HIS A 83 4.52 12.47 8.23
CA HIS A 83 5.55 11.98 7.32
C HIS A 83 6.94 12.00 7.98
N GLN A 84 7.64 10.86 7.96
CA GLN A 84 9.01 10.75 8.51
C GLN A 84 10.00 11.71 7.85
N SER A 85 9.81 12.03 6.56
CA SER A 85 10.63 13.00 5.83
C SER A 85 10.48 14.44 6.34
N ALA A 86 9.38 14.74 7.05
CA ALA A 86 9.09 16.06 7.61
C ALA A 86 9.56 16.20 9.07
N PHE A 87 10.13 15.15 9.67
CA PHE A 87 10.41 15.09 11.11
C PHE A 87 11.30 16.23 11.61
N GLU A 88 12.21 16.72 10.78
CA GLU A 88 13.11 17.84 11.09
C GLU A 88 12.35 19.16 11.34
N LEU A 89 11.13 19.32 10.80
CA LEU A 89 10.31 20.51 11.01
C LEU A 89 9.90 20.71 12.48
N ASN A 90 9.98 19.68 13.33
CA ASN A 90 9.75 19.82 14.78
C ASN A 90 10.72 20.78 15.49
N GLU A 91 11.75 21.29 14.80
CA GLU A 91 12.58 22.39 15.32
C GLU A 91 11.84 23.74 15.38
N TYR A 92 10.73 23.90 14.64
CA TYR A 92 9.93 25.12 14.60
C TYR A 92 8.67 25.01 15.47
N ASP A 93 8.40 26.03 16.28
CA ASP A 93 7.23 26.07 17.18
C ASP A 93 5.87 25.98 16.45
N TRP A 94 5.84 26.34 15.16
CA TRP A 94 4.63 26.27 14.34
C TRP A 94 4.36 24.89 13.72
N ALA A 95 5.27 23.92 13.89
CA ALA A 95 5.14 22.59 13.33
C ALA A 95 5.03 21.50 14.40
N THR A 96 4.25 20.46 14.12
CA THR A 96 4.17 19.25 14.90
C THR A 96 4.10 18.05 13.98
N VAL A 97 5.19 17.27 13.95
CA VAL A 97 5.32 16.07 13.11
C VAL A 97 5.45 14.84 13.99
N THR A 98 4.44 13.95 13.96
CA THR A 98 4.40 12.74 14.79
C THR A 98 4.11 11.51 13.94
N VAL A 99 5.13 10.67 13.72
CA VAL A 99 5.01 9.42 12.96
C VAL A 99 4.35 8.32 13.81
N GLU A 100 4.72 8.24 15.08
CA GLU A 100 4.31 7.21 16.02
C GLU A 100 4.17 7.82 17.42
N SER A 101 3.08 7.48 18.11
CA SER A 101 2.83 7.91 19.49
C SER A 101 3.79 7.24 20.48
N SER A 102 3.85 7.76 21.70
CA SER A 102 4.67 7.20 22.79
C SER A 102 4.35 5.73 23.13
N ASN A 103 3.17 5.25 22.75
CA ASN A 103 2.72 3.88 22.99
C ASN A 103 2.99 2.94 21.79
N GLY A 104 3.70 3.40 20.78
CA GLY A 104 4.04 2.61 19.60
C GLY A 104 2.92 2.52 18.55
N ILE A 105 1.91 3.39 18.63
CA ILE A 105 0.81 3.43 17.66
C ILE A 105 1.15 4.46 16.59
N LYS A 106 1.20 4.02 15.33
CA LYS A 106 1.38 4.90 14.17
C LYS A 106 0.20 5.83 14.00
N GLU A 107 0.48 7.09 13.70
CA GLU A 107 -0.50 8.15 13.57
C GLU A 107 -0.65 8.57 12.10
N CYS A 108 -1.80 9.18 11.80
CA CYS A 108 -2.09 9.87 10.55
C CYS A 108 -2.44 11.34 10.84
N ALA A 109 -2.40 12.23 9.85
CA ALA A 109 -2.70 13.65 10.03
C ALA A 109 -4.09 13.87 10.64
N THR A 110 -5.11 13.10 10.25
CA THR A 110 -6.46 13.16 10.82
C THR A 110 -6.47 12.92 12.32
N SER A 111 -5.77 11.87 12.77
CA SER A 111 -5.71 11.51 14.19
C SER A 111 -4.99 12.59 15.03
N LEU A 112 -3.94 13.20 14.47
CA LEU A 112 -3.19 14.28 15.11
C LEU A 112 -4.00 15.57 15.15
N TYR A 113 -4.62 15.95 14.03
CA TYR A 113 -5.42 17.16 13.93
C TYR A 113 -6.70 17.07 14.76
N TYR A 114 -7.34 15.89 14.81
CA TYR A 114 -8.44 15.63 15.72
C TYR A 114 -8.06 15.94 17.17
N ARG A 115 -6.94 15.37 17.64
CA ARG A 115 -6.43 15.60 19.01
C ARG A 115 -6.12 17.07 19.27
N TYR A 116 -5.53 17.77 18.29
CA TYR A 116 -5.30 19.21 18.35
C TYR A 116 -6.62 19.98 18.57
N LEU A 117 -7.65 19.70 17.76
CA LEU A 117 -8.93 20.40 17.83
C LEU A 117 -9.67 20.17 19.16
N ILE A 118 -9.58 18.95 19.70
CA ILE A 118 -10.13 18.61 21.03
C ILE A 118 -9.39 19.39 22.13
N ASN A 119 -8.05 19.40 22.10
CA ASN A 119 -7.23 20.10 23.09
C ASN A 119 -7.48 21.62 23.10
N GLU A 120 -7.69 22.22 21.92
CA GLU A 120 -8.06 23.63 21.77
C GLU A 120 -9.53 23.92 22.16
N GLY A 121 -10.33 22.88 22.44
CA GLY A 121 -11.75 23.01 22.75
C GLY A 121 -12.61 23.49 21.57
N THR A 122 -12.08 23.39 20.34
CA THR A 122 -12.75 23.82 19.11
C THR A 122 -13.64 22.74 18.49
N LEU A 123 -13.35 21.48 18.83
CA LEU A 123 -14.19 20.34 18.50
C LEU A 123 -14.55 19.60 19.79
N LYS A 124 -15.77 19.06 19.85
CA LYS A 124 -16.22 18.24 20.97
C LYS A 124 -16.08 16.77 20.60
N GLU A 125 -15.44 16.01 21.47
CA GLU A 125 -15.30 14.56 21.31
C GLU A 125 -16.67 13.86 21.33
N SER A 126 -16.83 12.85 20.47
CA SER A 126 -17.97 11.94 20.45
C SER A 126 -17.52 10.54 20.04
N THR A 127 -18.32 9.52 20.39
CA THR A 127 -18.02 8.12 20.05
C THR A 127 -17.87 7.94 18.53
N ILE A 128 -18.82 8.46 17.74
CA ILE A 128 -18.79 8.35 16.28
C ILE A 128 -17.59 9.08 15.64
N LEU A 129 -17.16 10.21 16.22
CA LEU A 129 -15.94 10.89 15.77
C LEU A 129 -14.70 10.04 16.04
N ASN A 130 -14.61 9.43 17.22
CA ASN A 130 -13.51 8.54 17.58
C ASN A 130 -13.44 7.32 16.65
N GLU A 131 -14.60 6.72 16.32
CA GLU A 131 -14.69 5.61 15.36
C GLU A 131 -14.22 6.04 13.96
N TYR A 132 -14.75 7.15 13.45
CA TYR A 132 -14.39 7.69 12.14
C TYR A 132 -12.88 7.95 12.02
N VAL A 133 -12.31 8.67 13.00
CA VAL A 133 -10.88 9.00 13.03
C VAL A 133 -10.02 7.73 13.08
N GLU A 134 -10.45 6.72 13.84
CA GLU A 134 -9.72 5.44 13.92
C GLU A 134 -9.83 4.63 12.62
N HIS A 135 -10.97 4.68 11.91
CA HIS A 135 -11.08 4.09 10.58
C HIS A 135 -10.12 4.75 9.58
N VAL A 136 -10.03 6.09 9.59
CA VAL A 136 -9.10 6.83 8.72
C VAL A 136 -7.65 6.49 9.06
N ARG A 137 -7.27 6.52 10.35
CA ARG A 137 -5.91 6.18 10.81
C ARG A 137 -5.53 4.76 10.40
N GLN A 138 -6.40 3.78 10.65
CA GLN A 138 -6.11 2.40 10.30
C GLN A 138 -5.97 2.18 8.79
N TYR A 139 -6.72 2.92 7.97
CA TYR A 139 -6.54 2.87 6.53
C TYR A 139 -5.18 3.42 6.13
N ASP A 140 -4.89 4.65 6.56
CA ASP A 140 -3.70 5.40 6.20
C ASP A 140 -2.40 4.66 6.55
N VAL A 141 -2.28 4.18 7.80
CA VAL A 141 -1.09 3.44 8.25
C VAL A 141 -1.12 1.94 7.90
N TRP A 142 -2.14 1.50 7.14
CA TRP A 142 -2.38 0.11 6.73
C TRP A 142 -2.59 -0.89 7.89
N ASP A 143 -3.02 -0.41 9.05
CA ASP A 143 -3.36 -1.24 10.21
C ASP A 143 -4.69 -1.98 10.05
N TRP A 144 -5.54 -1.54 9.12
CA TRP A 144 -6.85 -2.13 8.89
C TRP A 144 -6.79 -3.62 8.53
N GLU A 145 -5.75 -4.06 7.82
CA GLU A 145 -5.62 -5.45 7.39
C GLU A 145 -5.30 -6.38 8.58
N LYS A 146 -4.34 -6.00 9.43
CA LYS A 146 -3.99 -6.78 10.63
C LYS A 146 -5.13 -6.82 11.65
N ASN A 147 -5.95 -5.78 11.69
CA ASN A 147 -7.08 -5.64 12.61
C ASN A 147 -8.39 -6.17 12.01
N ASN A 148 -8.39 -6.62 10.75
CA ASN A 148 -9.59 -7.02 10.01
C ASN A 148 -10.70 -5.94 10.00
N ASN A 149 -10.30 -4.67 9.96
CA ASN A 149 -11.18 -3.52 9.94
C ASN A 149 -11.56 -3.17 8.50
N VAL A 150 -12.46 -3.96 7.91
CA VAL A 150 -12.89 -3.76 6.51
C VAL A 150 -13.56 -2.39 6.30
N ILE A 151 -14.18 -1.83 7.34
CA ILE A 151 -14.81 -0.50 7.30
C ILE A 151 -13.79 0.58 6.96
N ALA A 152 -12.58 0.52 7.53
CA ALA A 152 -11.50 1.48 7.23
C ALA A 152 -11.14 1.49 5.73
N LYS A 153 -11.03 0.31 5.11
CA LYS A 153 -10.81 0.19 3.66
C LYS A 153 -12.00 0.70 2.86
N GLN A 154 -13.21 0.28 3.23
CA GLN A 154 -14.43 0.69 2.55
C GLN A 154 -14.65 2.20 2.60
N LEU A 155 -14.22 2.86 3.68
CA LEU A 155 -14.28 4.31 3.81
C LEU A 155 -13.47 5.01 2.72
N ASN A 156 -12.24 4.54 2.46
CA ASN A 156 -11.44 5.03 1.34
C ASN A 156 -12.05 4.65 -0.02
N ASP A 157 -12.52 3.42 -0.18
CA ASP A 157 -13.17 3.00 -1.42
C ASP A 157 -14.34 3.94 -1.75
N LEU A 158 -15.17 4.26 -0.76
CA LEU A 158 -16.32 5.16 -0.90
C LEU A 158 -15.89 6.55 -1.41
N LEU A 159 -14.80 7.10 -0.87
CA LEU A 159 -14.23 8.38 -1.34
C LEU A 159 -13.90 8.34 -2.84
N THR A 160 -13.35 7.22 -3.34
CA THR A 160 -13.01 7.09 -4.77
C THR A 160 -14.22 6.89 -5.69
N LEU A 161 -15.39 6.58 -5.12
CA LEU A 161 -16.62 6.25 -5.85
C LEU A 161 -17.58 7.44 -6.01
N MET A 162 -17.30 8.57 -5.38
CA MET A 162 -18.14 9.78 -5.44
C MET A 162 -17.30 11.06 -5.53
N SER A 163 -17.96 12.22 -5.72
CA SER A 163 -17.25 13.50 -5.67
C SER A 163 -16.86 13.84 -4.23
N PHE A 164 -15.83 14.66 -4.05
CA PHE A 164 -15.41 15.11 -2.73
C PHE A 164 -16.54 15.82 -1.97
N GLU A 165 -17.35 16.62 -2.66
CA GLU A 165 -18.48 17.33 -2.06
C GLU A 165 -19.56 16.37 -1.56
N GLU A 166 -19.88 15.32 -2.34
CA GLU A 166 -20.86 14.32 -1.91
C GLU A 166 -20.34 13.51 -0.73
N TYR A 167 -19.08 13.05 -0.80
CA TYR A 167 -18.42 12.31 0.28
C TYR A 167 -18.44 13.11 1.58
N GLU A 168 -17.94 14.35 1.54
CA GLU A 168 -17.85 15.21 2.70
C GLU A 168 -19.24 15.47 3.29
N SER A 169 -20.25 15.75 2.45
CA SER A 169 -21.63 15.97 2.91
C SER A 169 -22.21 14.75 3.61
N ARG A 170 -21.97 13.55 3.08
CA ARG A 170 -22.47 12.29 3.64
C ARG A 170 -21.80 11.96 4.97
N ILE A 171 -20.47 12.01 5.02
CA ILE A 171 -19.71 11.73 6.23
C ILE A 171 -20.06 12.73 7.35
N ARG A 172 -20.15 14.02 7.03
CA ARG A 172 -20.55 15.03 8.01
C ARG A 172 -21.97 14.81 8.52
N SER A 173 -22.91 14.49 7.64
CA SER A 173 -24.28 14.17 8.06
C SER A 173 -24.29 13.01 9.06
N LYS A 174 -23.58 11.91 8.78
CA LYS A 174 -23.48 10.76 9.69
C LYS A 174 -22.93 11.16 11.05
N ILE A 175 -21.80 11.88 11.07
CA ILE A 175 -21.16 12.34 12.31
C ILE A 175 -22.09 13.24 13.14
N GLU A 176 -22.91 14.07 12.48
CA GLU A 176 -23.82 15.02 13.14
C GLU A 176 -25.15 14.37 13.59
N SER A 177 -25.62 13.29 12.94
CA SER A 177 -26.95 12.71 13.17
C SER A 177 -26.97 11.32 13.81
N ASP A 178 -25.91 10.53 13.64
CA ASP A 178 -25.93 9.10 13.95
C ASP A 178 -25.18 8.81 15.27
N GLU A 179 -25.55 7.71 15.93
CA GLU A 179 -24.87 7.28 17.17
C GLU A 179 -23.62 6.43 16.88
N GLU A 180 -23.61 5.70 15.75
CA GLU A 180 -22.56 4.75 15.35
C GLU A 180 -22.18 4.98 13.87
N PHE A 181 -20.90 4.78 13.53
CA PHE A 181 -20.45 4.92 12.15
C PHE A 181 -20.84 3.71 11.30
N THR A 182 -21.88 3.83 10.48
CA THR A 182 -22.34 2.75 9.57
C THR A 182 -22.58 3.25 8.15
N PHE A 183 -22.38 2.37 7.17
CA PHE A 183 -22.75 2.64 5.77
C PHE A 183 -24.25 2.46 5.57
N ASP A 184 -24.87 3.40 4.83
CA ASP A 184 -26.27 3.26 4.45
C ASP A 184 -26.44 2.18 3.34
N GLN A 185 -27.69 1.90 2.97
CA GLN A 185 -27.97 0.88 1.96
C GLN A 185 -27.40 1.22 0.58
N PHE A 186 -27.36 2.50 0.21
CA PHE A 186 -26.82 2.96 -1.06
C PHE A 186 -25.29 2.81 -1.08
N GLU A 187 -24.62 3.27 -0.03
CA GLU A 187 -23.17 3.15 0.17
C GLU A 187 -22.75 1.68 0.20
N SER A 188 -23.47 0.84 0.94
CA SER A 188 -23.19 -0.61 1.03
C SER A 188 -23.31 -1.30 -0.34
N ASN A 189 -24.35 -0.98 -1.11
CA ASN A 189 -24.51 -1.53 -2.46
C ASN A 189 -23.38 -1.07 -3.39
N LEU A 190 -23.03 0.22 -3.35
CA LEU A 190 -21.95 0.80 -4.17
C LEU A 190 -20.60 0.13 -3.85
N LEU A 191 -20.29 -0.05 -2.57
CA LEU A 191 -19.09 -0.71 -2.10
C LEU A 191 -19.02 -2.18 -2.55
N SER A 192 -20.12 -2.93 -2.46
CA SER A 192 -20.15 -4.33 -2.92
C SER A 192 -19.83 -4.48 -4.41
N ILE A 193 -20.37 -3.58 -5.24
CA ILE A 193 -20.13 -3.58 -6.70
C ILE A 193 -18.65 -3.30 -6.98
N GLU A 194 -18.06 -2.35 -6.25
CA GLU A 194 -16.66 -1.99 -6.40
C GLU A 194 -15.73 -3.11 -5.92
N GLU A 195 -16.05 -3.76 -4.80
CA GLU A 195 -15.29 -4.91 -4.30
C GLU A 195 -15.28 -6.06 -5.31
N GLU A 196 -16.42 -6.40 -5.91
CA GLU A 196 -16.47 -7.40 -6.97
C GLU A 196 -15.62 -7.01 -8.19
N ARG A 197 -15.65 -5.72 -8.57
CA ARG A 197 -14.86 -5.20 -9.70
C ARG A 197 -13.36 -5.32 -9.42
N MET A 198 -12.92 -4.91 -8.23
CA MET A 198 -11.55 -5.07 -7.75
C MET A 198 -11.14 -6.55 -7.77
N ASN A 199 -11.95 -7.45 -7.20
CA ASN A 199 -11.65 -8.88 -7.14
C ASN A 199 -11.52 -9.51 -8.54
N ARG A 200 -12.40 -9.16 -9.48
CA ARG A 200 -12.30 -9.57 -10.88
C ARG A 200 -11.06 -9.00 -11.57
N TYR A 201 -10.66 -7.77 -11.24
CA TYR A 201 -9.46 -7.14 -11.78
C TYR A 201 -8.20 -7.87 -11.30
N ILE A 202 -8.02 -8.00 -9.98
CA ILE A 202 -6.86 -8.66 -9.36
C ILE A 202 -6.77 -10.11 -9.84
N SER A 203 -7.88 -10.85 -9.88
CA SER A 203 -7.89 -12.25 -10.34
C SER A 203 -7.38 -12.43 -11.78
N ARG A 204 -7.59 -11.44 -12.66
CA ARG A 204 -7.01 -11.45 -14.01
C ARG A 204 -5.52 -11.17 -13.98
N LYS A 205 -5.08 -10.19 -13.19
CA LYS A 205 -3.67 -9.76 -13.09
C LYS A 205 -2.77 -10.80 -12.42
N LYS A 206 -3.29 -11.61 -11.48
CA LYS A 206 -2.55 -12.72 -10.84
C LYS A 206 -1.90 -13.68 -11.85
N ARG A 207 -2.53 -13.87 -13.03
CA ARG A 207 -2.06 -14.77 -14.10
C ARG A 207 -1.02 -14.16 -15.04
N SER A 208 -0.70 -12.88 -14.88
CA SER A 208 0.19 -12.12 -15.77
C SER A 208 1.26 -11.39 -14.97
N VAL A 209 1.96 -12.14 -14.12
CA VAL A 209 3.10 -11.65 -13.33
C VAL A 209 4.36 -12.30 -13.86
N PHE A 210 5.40 -11.51 -14.11
CA PHE A 210 6.64 -11.96 -14.72
C PHE A 210 7.80 -11.77 -13.74
N GLN A 211 8.66 -12.78 -13.61
CA GLN A 211 9.83 -12.69 -12.74
C GLN A 211 11.01 -12.10 -13.52
N VAL A 212 11.62 -11.04 -12.98
CA VAL A 212 12.80 -10.37 -13.56
C VAL A 212 13.81 -10.10 -12.45
N GLU A 213 15.11 -10.18 -12.76
CA GLU A 213 16.16 -9.70 -11.84
C GLU A 213 16.49 -8.24 -12.12
N PHE A 214 16.46 -7.40 -11.08
CA PHE A 214 16.81 -5.98 -11.17
C PHE A 214 17.54 -5.55 -9.90
N GLN A 215 18.74 -4.96 -10.03
CA GLN A 215 19.55 -4.49 -8.89
C GLN A 215 19.72 -5.52 -7.76
N ASN A 216 20.01 -6.78 -8.12
CA ASN A 216 20.12 -7.92 -7.20
C ASN A 216 18.82 -8.32 -6.48
N HIS A 217 17.68 -7.79 -6.90
CA HIS A 217 16.37 -8.19 -6.43
C HIS A 217 15.64 -9.07 -7.43
N LEU A 218 14.85 -9.99 -6.92
CA LEU A 218 13.90 -10.79 -7.70
C LEU A 218 12.55 -10.10 -7.70
N VAL A 219 12.13 -9.62 -8.87
CA VAL A 219 10.99 -8.70 -9.00
C VAL A 219 9.83 -9.35 -9.73
N GLY A 220 8.63 -9.18 -9.20
CA GLY A 220 7.38 -9.48 -9.90
C GLY A 220 6.88 -8.30 -10.70
N ILE A 221 6.97 -8.35 -12.03
CA ILE A 221 6.42 -7.33 -12.91
C ILE A 221 4.96 -7.62 -13.25
N VAL A 222 4.07 -6.65 -13.09
CA VAL A 222 2.68 -6.72 -13.56
C VAL A 222 2.27 -5.42 -14.24
N TYR A 223 1.60 -5.52 -15.38
CA TYR A 223 1.01 -4.34 -16.04
C TYR A 223 -0.35 -4.03 -15.42
N ALA A 224 -0.53 -2.89 -14.77
CA ALA A 224 -1.81 -2.50 -14.18
C ALA A 224 -1.92 -0.97 -13.99
N ASP A 225 -3.17 -0.54 -13.88
CA ASP A 225 -3.61 0.86 -13.86
C ASP A 225 -4.68 1.12 -12.78
N SER A 226 -5.04 0.12 -11.99
CA SER A 226 -6.07 0.22 -10.95
C SER A 226 -5.73 -0.66 -9.76
N TYR A 227 -6.24 -0.30 -8.57
CA TYR A 227 -6.10 -1.05 -7.31
C TYR A 227 -4.63 -1.35 -6.97
N ILE A 228 -3.75 -0.37 -7.12
CA ILE A 228 -2.30 -0.57 -7.08
C ILE A 228 -1.85 -1.15 -5.73
N SER A 229 -2.41 -0.63 -4.63
CA SER A 229 -2.07 -1.09 -3.27
C SER A 229 -2.56 -2.51 -3.01
N GLU A 230 -3.83 -2.80 -3.32
CA GLU A 230 -4.44 -4.11 -3.11
C GLU A 230 -3.85 -5.17 -4.03
N LEU A 231 -3.58 -4.82 -5.30
CA LEU A 231 -2.90 -5.69 -6.25
C LEU A 231 -1.49 -6.00 -5.76
N GLY A 232 -0.71 -4.99 -5.39
CA GLY A 232 0.66 -5.16 -4.90
C GLY A 232 0.74 -6.04 -3.66
N ASN A 233 -0.12 -5.79 -2.67
CA ASN A 233 -0.20 -6.60 -1.46
C ASN A 233 -0.63 -8.05 -1.76
N THR A 234 -1.66 -8.23 -2.60
CA THR A 234 -2.14 -9.56 -2.97
C THR A 234 -1.08 -10.36 -3.72
N LEU A 235 -0.37 -9.73 -4.67
CA LEU A 235 0.68 -10.37 -5.43
C LEU A 235 1.92 -10.65 -4.58
N GLY A 236 2.28 -9.75 -3.67
CA GLY A 236 3.38 -9.98 -2.71
C GLY A 236 3.11 -11.17 -1.80
N LYS A 237 1.87 -11.36 -1.33
CA LYS A 237 1.48 -12.55 -0.56
C LYS A 237 1.47 -13.82 -1.40
N LEU A 238 0.92 -13.75 -2.62
CA LEU A 238 0.83 -14.89 -3.53
C LEU A 238 2.20 -15.37 -4.01
N TYR A 239 3.12 -14.44 -4.24
CA TYR A 239 4.46 -14.68 -4.76
C TYR A 239 5.55 -14.20 -3.77
N SER A 240 5.48 -14.65 -2.53
CA SER A 240 6.37 -14.27 -1.40
C SER A 240 7.85 -14.69 -1.55
N HIS A 241 8.22 -15.28 -2.68
CA HIS A 241 9.61 -15.54 -3.08
C HIS A 241 10.22 -14.35 -3.83
N LEU A 242 9.39 -13.41 -4.29
CA LEU A 242 9.81 -12.17 -4.95
C LEU A 242 10.05 -11.10 -3.87
N ASP A 243 11.10 -10.31 -4.03
CA ASP A 243 11.47 -9.27 -3.07
C ASP A 243 10.46 -8.12 -3.08
N TYR A 244 9.93 -7.79 -4.26
CA TYR A 244 8.86 -6.80 -4.43
C TYR A 244 8.11 -6.99 -5.76
N ILE A 245 6.96 -6.33 -5.84
CA ILE A 245 6.12 -6.25 -7.03
C ILE A 245 6.28 -4.86 -7.67
N ALA A 246 6.64 -4.82 -8.94
CA ALA A 246 6.66 -3.63 -9.76
C ALA A 246 5.41 -3.59 -10.65
N ILE A 247 4.56 -2.61 -10.41
CA ILE A 247 3.31 -2.38 -11.09
C ILE A 247 3.52 -1.29 -12.13
N LEU A 248 3.46 -1.68 -13.40
CA LEU A 248 3.73 -0.82 -14.55
C LEU A 248 2.42 -0.28 -15.13
N ASN A 249 2.23 1.03 -15.01
CA ASN A 249 1.18 1.75 -15.73
C ASN A 249 1.78 2.44 -16.96
N LEU A 250 1.64 1.78 -18.11
CA LEU A 250 2.16 2.29 -19.37
C LEU A 250 1.38 3.51 -19.88
N GLY A 251 0.11 3.66 -19.52
CA GLY A 251 -0.76 4.73 -20.01
C GLY A 251 -0.34 6.12 -19.54
N ASN A 252 0.14 6.22 -18.30
CA ASN A 252 0.65 7.48 -17.73
C ASN A 252 2.17 7.42 -17.42
N LYS A 253 2.87 6.41 -17.93
CA LYS A 253 4.32 6.19 -17.71
C LYS A 253 4.68 6.21 -16.22
N ARG A 254 3.97 5.45 -15.39
CA ARG A 254 4.23 5.32 -13.96
C ARG A 254 4.67 3.91 -13.58
N LEU A 255 5.59 3.85 -12.63
CA LEU A 255 6.05 2.65 -11.97
C LEU A 255 5.67 2.75 -10.49
N SER A 256 4.96 1.76 -9.96
CA SER A 256 4.68 1.64 -8.53
C SER A 256 5.34 0.38 -7.97
N LEU A 257 6.06 0.53 -6.86
CA LEU A 257 6.77 -0.56 -6.19
C LEU A 257 6.07 -0.89 -4.88
N ARG A 258 5.81 -2.18 -4.63
CA ARG A 258 5.15 -2.67 -3.42
C ARG A 258 5.86 -3.90 -2.88
N THR A 259 6.10 -3.96 -1.57
CA THR A 259 6.63 -5.17 -0.91
C THR A 259 5.89 -5.46 0.38
N ILE A 260 5.78 -6.75 0.70
CA ILE A 260 5.29 -7.24 1.99
C ILE A 260 6.43 -7.47 3.00
N HIS A 261 7.69 -7.39 2.55
CA HIS A 261 8.86 -7.79 3.31
C HIS A 261 9.47 -6.60 4.06
N ASP A 262 9.59 -6.70 5.40
CA ASP A 262 10.15 -5.64 6.24
C ASP A 262 11.64 -5.36 5.99
N HIS A 263 12.38 -6.32 5.44
CA HIS A 263 13.80 -6.19 5.14
C HIS A 263 14.07 -5.62 3.74
N ILE A 264 13.04 -5.44 2.92
CA ILE A 264 13.15 -4.83 1.59
C ILE A 264 12.71 -3.38 1.68
N ASP A 265 13.46 -2.50 1.01
CA ASP A 265 13.21 -1.07 0.99
C ASP A 265 13.06 -0.60 -0.46
N VAL A 266 11.81 -0.51 -0.93
CA VAL A 266 11.51 -0.09 -2.29
C VAL A 266 11.68 1.41 -2.51
N SER A 267 11.83 2.21 -1.44
CA SER A 267 12.13 3.64 -1.58
C SER A 267 13.53 3.86 -2.17
N LYS A 268 14.51 3.05 -1.73
CA LYS A 268 15.87 3.06 -2.29
C LYS A 268 15.88 2.70 -3.77
N VAL A 269 15.11 1.66 -4.15
CA VAL A 269 14.96 1.26 -5.55
C VAL A 269 14.35 2.41 -6.35
N ALA A 270 13.25 3.01 -5.87
CA ALA A 270 12.60 4.13 -6.53
C ALA A 270 13.54 5.34 -6.68
N SER A 271 14.37 5.66 -5.68
CA SER A 271 15.34 6.77 -5.77
C SER A 271 16.37 6.57 -6.89
N THR A 272 16.81 5.34 -7.16
CA THR A 272 17.69 5.06 -8.32
C THR A 272 17.01 5.30 -9.66
N LEU A 273 15.68 5.32 -9.69
CA LEU A 273 14.83 5.59 -10.86
C LEU A 273 14.24 7.01 -10.81
N HIS A 274 14.85 7.93 -10.05
CA HIS A 274 14.39 9.30 -9.86
C HIS A 274 12.96 9.40 -9.29
N GLY A 275 12.59 8.43 -8.46
CA GLY A 275 11.35 8.39 -7.70
C GLY A 275 11.58 8.45 -6.18
N GLY A 276 10.54 8.07 -5.43
CA GLY A 276 10.58 8.07 -3.96
C GLY A 276 9.30 7.49 -3.35
N GLY A 277 9.19 7.61 -2.03
CA GLY A 277 8.06 7.13 -1.23
C GLY A 277 8.52 6.43 0.03
N HIS A 278 7.68 5.53 0.55
CA HIS A 278 7.95 4.78 1.77
C HIS A 278 8.64 3.45 1.48
N GLN A 279 9.28 2.91 2.53
CA GLN A 279 9.99 1.63 2.49
C GLN A 279 9.20 0.50 1.82
N LYS A 280 7.89 0.39 2.07
CA LYS A 280 7.02 -0.67 1.52
C LYS A 280 6.23 -0.27 0.27
N ALA A 281 6.11 1.02 0.00
CA ALA A 281 5.31 1.56 -1.08
C ALA A 281 5.97 2.82 -1.65
N SER A 282 6.51 2.70 -2.85
CA SER A 282 7.19 3.81 -3.53
C SER A 282 6.79 3.86 -5.00
N GLY A 283 7.19 4.90 -5.71
CA GLY A 283 6.93 5.03 -7.13
C GLY A 283 7.92 5.92 -7.85
N ALA A 284 7.94 5.80 -9.17
CA ALA A 284 8.76 6.59 -10.07
C ALA A 284 8.02 6.84 -11.39
N THR A 285 8.51 7.80 -12.17
CA THR A 285 8.17 7.88 -13.59
C THR A 285 8.88 6.73 -14.32
N LEU A 286 8.21 6.11 -15.29
CA LEU A 286 8.79 5.09 -16.15
C LEU A 286 9.72 5.77 -17.16
N THR A 287 11.00 5.89 -16.81
CA THR A 287 12.07 6.40 -17.70
C THR A 287 12.45 5.37 -18.77
N GLU A 288 13.31 5.75 -19.72
CA GLU A 288 13.83 4.84 -20.74
C GLU A 288 14.61 3.68 -20.11
N GLU A 289 15.42 3.97 -19.09
CA GLU A 289 16.20 2.97 -18.35
C GLU A 289 15.27 1.99 -17.63
N ALA A 290 14.23 2.50 -16.95
CA ALA A 290 13.24 1.66 -16.28
C ALA A 290 12.42 0.83 -17.27
N PHE A 291 12.12 1.39 -18.45
CA PHE A 291 11.41 0.69 -19.52
C PHE A 291 12.22 -0.49 -20.05
N GLU A 292 13.50 -0.28 -20.37
CA GLU A 292 14.39 -1.37 -20.84
C GLU A 292 14.54 -2.46 -19.76
N ALA A 293 14.79 -2.05 -18.51
CA ALA A 293 15.04 -2.98 -17.41
C ALA A 293 13.82 -3.79 -16.98
N MET A 294 12.61 -3.22 -17.07
CA MET A 294 11.39 -3.88 -16.55
C MET A 294 10.43 -4.31 -17.66
N VAL A 295 10.13 -3.45 -18.64
CA VAL A 295 9.15 -3.75 -19.69
C VAL A 295 9.72 -4.75 -20.69
N ILE A 296 10.91 -4.46 -21.25
CA ILE A 296 11.53 -5.34 -22.25
C ILE A 296 11.92 -6.68 -21.62
N ALA A 297 12.43 -6.67 -20.39
CA ALA A 297 12.73 -7.90 -19.65
C ALA A 297 11.47 -8.75 -19.40
N ALA A 298 10.38 -8.15 -18.91
CA ALA A 298 9.13 -8.86 -18.68
C ALA A 298 8.50 -9.37 -19.98
N TYR A 299 8.61 -8.62 -21.09
CA TYR A 299 8.11 -9.05 -22.40
C TYR A 299 8.79 -10.32 -22.91
N LYS A 300 10.06 -10.54 -22.54
CA LYS A 300 10.83 -11.74 -22.91
C LYS A 300 10.63 -12.91 -21.93
N ALA A 301 9.99 -12.66 -20.79
CA ALA A 301 9.78 -13.65 -19.75
C ALA A 301 8.42 -14.34 -19.89
N GLU A 302 8.36 -15.60 -19.47
CA GLU A 302 7.08 -16.29 -19.31
C GLU A 302 6.42 -15.87 -17.98
N PRO A 303 5.08 -15.86 -17.92
CA PRO A 303 4.37 -15.57 -16.68
C PRO A 303 4.63 -16.67 -15.65
N LEU A 304 4.68 -16.28 -14.38
CA LEU A 304 4.83 -17.19 -13.26
C LEU A 304 3.72 -18.25 -13.23
N HIS A 305 4.13 -19.49 -12.93
CA HIS A 305 3.18 -20.57 -12.72
C HIS A 305 2.51 -20.43 -11.35
N MET A 306 1.18 -20.29 -11.35
CA MET A 306 0.41 -20.18 -10.11
C MET A 306 0.35 -21.51 -9.36
N ASP A 307 0.31 -21.43 -8.03
CA ASP A 307 -0.03 -22.57 -7.20
C ASP A 307 -1.50 -22.99 -7.41
N ALA A 308 -1.76 -24.29 -7.40
CA ALA A 308 -3.11 -24.82 -7.31
C ALA A 308 -3.78 -24.40 -5.98
N THR A 309 -5.01 -23.91 -6.04
CA THR A 309 -5.71 -23.27 -4.91
C THR A 309 -6.68 -24.18 -4.14
N ASP A 310 -6.93 -25.40 -4.61
CA ASP A 310 -8.02 -26.26 -4.11
C ASP A 310 -7.60 -27.74 -3.99
N ASN A 311 -6.34 -27.98 -3.64
CA ASN A 311 -5.81 -29.33 -3.44
C ASN A 311 -6.23 -29.90 -2.09
N GLN A 312 -6.61 -31.18 -2.08
CA GLN A 312 -6.84 -31.99 -0.89
C GLN A 312 -5.68 -32.95 -0.59
N PHE A 313 -4.90 -33.33 -1.61
CA PHE A 313 -3.81 -34.31 -1.48
C PHE A 313 -2.42 -33.67 -1.56
N ASN A 314 -2.17 -32.83 -2.57
CA ASN A 314 -0.90 -32.13 -2.72
C ASN A 314 -0.90 -30.84 -1.89
N VAL A 315 -0.65 -31.01 -0.59
CA VAL A 315 -0.68 -29.95 0.42
C VAL A 315 0.76 -29.52 0.75
N LYS A 316 1.00 -28.20 0.81
CA LYS A 316 2.29 -27.64 1.20
C LYS A 316 2.72 -28.13 2.59
N GLU A 317 4.02 -28.17 2.84
CA GLU A 317 4.62 -28.66 4.10
C GLU A 317 4.37 -30.15 4.42
N ASN A 318 3.75 -30.92 3.53
CA ASN A 318 3.67 -32.36 3.70
C ASN A 318 5.08 -32.98 3.62
N LYS A 319 5.47 -33.66 4.71
CA LYS A 319 6.80 -34.26 4.86
C LYS A 319 7.05 -35.42 3.90
N ASP A 320 6.01 -36.18 3.55
CA ASP A 320 6.13 -37.30 2.60
C ASP A 320 6.43 -36.80 1.19
N GLY A 321 5.93 -35.60 0.89
CA GLY A 321 6.42 -34.72 -0.15
C GLY A 321 5.32 -33.99 -0.91
N VAL A 322 5.76 -32.99 -1.66
CA VAL A 322 4.95 -32.00 -2.35
C VAL A 322 5.43 -31.90 -3.79
N LEU A 323 4.50 -31.94 -4.74
CA LEU A 323 4.83 -31.83 -6.17
C LEU A 323 4.62 -30.41 -6.68
N TYR A 324 5.62 -29.91 -7.37
CA TYR A 324 5.58 -28.68 -8.15
C TYR A 324 5.81 -28.97 -9.63
N VAL A 325 5.28 -28.10 -10.48
CA VAL A 325 5.42 -28.19 -11.94
C VAL A 325 5.63 -26.81 -12.53
N ASN A 326 6.47 -26.71 -13.56
CA ASN A 326 6.67 -25.47 -14.32
C ASN A 326 5.94 -25.51 -15.68
N SER A 327 6.01 -24.42 -16.44
CA SER A 327 5.38 -24.30 -17.76
C SER A 327 5.90 -25.31 -18.79
N GLU A 328 7.13 -25.78 -18.64
CA GLU A 328 7.75 -26.81 -19.50
C GLU A 328 7.36 -28.24 -19.10
N GLY A 329 6.57 -28.41 -18.02
CA GLY A 329 6.18 -29.71 -17.51
C GLY A 329 7.25 -30.40 -16.65
N LYS A 330 8.34 -29.71 -16.30
CA LYS A 330 9.35 -30.21 -15.34
C LYS A 330 8.70 -30.43 -13.98
N ARG A 331 8.89 -31.62 -13.42
CA ARG A 331 8.30 -32.07 -12.16
C ARG A 331 9.34 -31.98 -11.04
N ILE A 332 9.00 -31.30 -9.95
CA ILE A 332 9.92 -31.02 -8.85
C ILE A 332 9.26 -31.52 -7.57
N TRP A 333 9.90 -32.47 -6.90
CA TRP A 333 9.41 -33.11 -5.68
C TRP A 333 10.19 -32.61 -4.47
N VAL A 334 9.50 -31.93 -3.57
CA VAL A 334 10.05 -31.43 -2.31
C VAL A 334 9.65 -32.39 -1.20
N TYR A 335 10.59 -32.90 -0.41
CA TYR A 335 10.27 -33.87 0.64
C TYR A 335 11.19 -33.70 1.85
N TYR A 336 10.73 -34.17 3.00
CA TYR A 336 11.48 -34.07 4.25
C TYR A 336 12.10 -35.42 4.61
N ARG A 337 13.38 -35.42 4.97
CA ARG A 337 14.09 -36.62 5.40
C ARG A 337 15.23 -36.25 6.34
N ASP A 338 15.48 -37.05 7.36
CA ASP A 338 16.69 -36.96 8.21
C ASP A 338 16.99 -35.55 8.78
N GLY A 339 15.95 -34.73 9.06
CA GLY A 339 16.12 -33.40 9.63
C GLY A 339 16.02 -32.23 8.63
N SER A 340 16.04 -32.51 7.33
CA SER A 340 16.14 -31.49 6.29
C SER A 340 15.15 -31.70 5.14
N TRP A 341 14.92 -30.64 4.36
CA TRP A 341 14.13 -30.68 3.14
C TRP A 341 15.02 -30.88 1.92
N TYR A 342 14.61 -31.78 1.03
CA TYR A 342 15.33 -32.13 -0.19
C TYR A 342 14.47 -31.87 -1.42
N ILE A 343 15.12 -31.67 -2.55
CA ILE A 343 14.49 -31.46 -3.84
C ILE A 343 14.93 -32.56 -4.79
N ASN A 344 13.97 -33.23 -5.41
CA ASN A 344 14.20 -34.20 -6.47
C ASN A 344 13.56 -33.72 -7.78
N GLU A 345 14.36 -33.66 -8.84
CA GLU A 345 13.95 -33.28 -10.17
C GLU A 345 13.60 -34.52 -10.99
N ASN A 346 12.40 -34.53 -11.58
CA ASN A 346 11.92 -35.55 -12.53
C ASN A 346 12.15 -37.01 -12.06
N LEU A 347 12.03 -37.30 -10.76
CA LEU A 347 12.23 -38.64 -10.15
C LEU A 347 13.68 -39.16 -10.12
N HIS A 348 14.63 -38.49 -10.78
CA HIS A 348 15.94 -39.09 -11.05
C HIS A 348 17.12 -38.34 -10.44
N HIS A 349 16.98 -37.05 -10.17
CA HIS A 349 18.08 -36.21 -9.71
C HIS A 349 17.71 -35.51 -8.41
N THR A 350 18.27 -35.99 -7.29
CA THR A 350 18.19 -35.27 -6.01
C THR A 350 19.33 -34.26 -5.97
N LEU A 351 19.02 -33.00 -5.64
CA LEU A 351 20.05 -31.97 -5.50
C LEU A 351 20.99 -32.31 -4.34
N ASP A 352 22.27 -31.97 -4.50
CA ASP A 352 23.32 -32.18 -3.48
C ASP A 352 23.19 -31.27 -2.25
N HIS A 353 22.23 -30.33 -2.28
CA HIS A 353 21.99 -29.35 -1.23
C HIS A 353 20.62 -29.59 -0.57
N ASP A 354 20.58 -29.55 0.75
CA ASP A 354 19.39 -29.64 1.59
C ASP A 354 19.00 -28.28 2.18
N PHE A 355 17.74 -28.14 2.57
CA PHE A 355 17.18 -26.89 3.08
C PHE A 355 16.72 -27.05 4.52
N SER A 356 16.92 -26.01 5.33
CA SER A 356 16.58 -26.06 6.76
C SER A 356 15.07 -25.96 7.01
N SER A 357 14.32 -25.42 6.05
CA SER A 357 12.86 -25.29 6.11
C SER A 357 12.19 -25.51 4.76
N PHE A 358 10.89 -25.84 4.79
CA PHE A 358 10.08 -25.97 3.59
C PHE A 358 10.04 -24.65 2.80
N GLY A 359 9.92 -23.51 3.50
CA GLY A 359 9.86 -22.19 2.87
C GLY A 359 11.13 -21.85 2.09
N GLU A 360 12.31 -22.25 2.56
CA GLU A 360 13.56 -22.09 1.81
C GLU A 360 13.60 -22.95 0.54
N ALA A 361 13.20 -24.22 0.66
CA ALA A 361 13.10 -25.11 -0.49
C ALA A 361 12.08 -24.60 -1.52
N GLU A 362 10.90 -24.15 -1.06
CA GLU A 362 9.85 -23.60 -1.92
C GLU A 362 10.33 -22.32 -2.63
N ARG A 363 10.99 -21.41 -1.90
CA ARG A 363 11.57 -20.20 -2.49
C ARG A 363 12.59 -20.54 -3.57
N TYR A 364 13.47 -21.51 -3.31
CA TYR A 364 14.47 -21.96 -4.28
C TYR A 364 13.82 -22.48 -5.56
N ILE A 365 12.80 -23.35 -5.47
CA ILE A 365 12.17 -23.93 -6.67
C ILE A 365 11.37 -22.91 -7.47
N LYS A 366 10.71 -21.97 -6.80
CA LYS A 366 9.95 -20.90 -7.45
C LYS A 366 10.89 -19.96 -8.19
N LYS A 367 11.99 -19.56 -7.54
CA LYS A 367 13.03 -18.72 -8.16
C LYS A 367 13.69 -19.41 -9.36
N THR A 368 14.13 -20.66 -9.17
CA THR A 368 15.02 -21.35 -10.12
C THR A 368 14.26 -21.96 -11.29
N TYR A 369 13.06 -22.51 -11.03
CA TYR A 369 12.31 -23.28 -12.03
C TYR A 369 10.99 -22.63 -12.44
N LEU A 370 10.62 -21.49 -11.84
CA LEU A 370 9.33 -20.82 -12.06
C LEU A 370 8.14 -21.75 -11.81
N ALA A 371 8.29 -22.67 -10.85
CA ALA A 371 7.34 -23.76 -10.62
C ALA A 371 6.23 -23.37 -9.64
N GLY A 372 5.02 -23.84 -9.92
CA GLY A 372 3.85 -23.72 -9.04
C GLY A 372 3.42 -25.08 -8.50
N LEU A 373 2.70 -25.07 -7.38
CA LEU A 373 2.15 -26.26 -6.75
C LEU A 373 1.25 -27.00 -7.75
N ALA A 374 1.56 -28.27 -8.01
CA ALA A 374 0.82 -29.08 -8.95
C ALA A 374 -0.60 -29.40 -8.43
N LYS A 375 -1.57 -29.57 -9.33
CA LYS A 375 -2.92 -30.04 -8.95
C LYS A 375 -2.89 -31.48 -8.45
N ASP A 376 -3.84 -31.83 -7.58
CA ASP A 376 -4.02 -33.19 -7.06
C ASP A 376 -3.97 -34.29 -8.12
N ARG A 377 -4.60 -34.08 -9.28
CA ARG A 377 -4.57 -35.05 -10.38
C ARG A 377 -3.15 -35.35 -10.86
N SER A 378 -2.31 -34.32 -11.00
CA SER A 378 -0.91 -34.47 -11.42
C SER A 378 -0.08 -35.11 -10.31
N PHE A 379 -0.33 -34.75 -9.06
CA PHE A 379 0.31 -35.33 -7.88
C PHE A 379 0.04 -36.83 -7.75
N VAL A 380 -1.23 -37.25 -7.81
CA VAL A 380 -1.61 -38.68 -7.72
C VAL A 380 -0.99 -39.47 -8.88
N SER A 381 -1.02 -38.92 -10.10
CA SER A 381 -0.37 -39.55 -11.26
C SER A 381 1.13 -39.73 -11.05
N TYR A 382 1.80 -38.72 -10.47
CA TYR A 382 3.23 -38.78 -10.16
C TYR A 382 3.56 -39.84 -9.11
N LEU A 383 2.74 -39.96 -8.05
CA LEU A 383 2.92 -40.99 -7.03
C LEU A 383 2.77 -42.41 -7.59
N LEU A 384 1.78 -42.64 -8.46
CA LEU A 384 1.59 -43.94 -9.12
C LEU A 384 2.80 -44.31 -9.99
N GLU A 385 3.38 -43.35 -10.71
CA GLU A 385 4.60 -43.58 -11.50
C GLU A 385 5.80 -43.91 -10.61
N LYS A 386 5.97 -43.18 -9.50
CA LYS A 386 7.03 -43.43 -8.52
C LYS A 386 6.92 -44.83 -7.89
N LEU A 387 5.70 -45.30 -7.61
CA LEU A 387 5.44 -46.65 -7.10
C LEU A 387 5.74 -47.75 -8.12
N HIS A 388 5.61 -47.48 -9.43
CA HIS A 388 5.97 -48.45 -10.46
C HIS A 388 7.48 -48.50 -10.75
N GLN A 389 8.25 -47.47 -10.34
CA GLN A 389 9.70 -47.41 -10.52
C GLN A 389 10.49 -47.84 -9.28
N ALA A 390 9.84 -47.94 -8.11
CA ALA A 390 10.39 -48.47 -6.86
C ALA A 390 10.16 -49.99 -6.76
#